data_AF-A0A8J6NYZ2-F1
#
_entry.id   AF-A0A8J6NYZ2-F1
#
_cell.length_a   1.000
_cell.length_b   1.000
_cell.length_c   1.000
_cell.angle_alpha   90.00
_cell.angle_beta   90.00
_cell.angle_gamma   90.00
#
_symmetry.space_group_name_H-M   'P 1'
#
loop_
_entity.id
_entity.type
_entity.pdbx_description
1 polymer ?
#
loop_
_entity_poly.entity_id
_entity_poly.type
_entity_poly.pdbx_seq_one_letter_code
_entity_poly.pdbx_strand_id
1 'polypeptide(L)'
;MDSRQNDDCLKKKESNQLQEKQCGRREFLSRALKAAALGSAAMVSGCGTGLLGSSEESALKWQEYFKKNYRLMTQEEKDEAVARLERLAKLRKGVDIQMSSTEPVEDVLFGYAFNLTRCEGFMECVAACVKENNL
;
A
#
# COMPACT_ATOMS: atom_id res chain seq x y z
N MET A 1 -38.70 -33.61 51.61
CA MET A 1 -39.80 -32.65 51.76
C MET A 1 -39.79 -31.82 50.48
N ASP A 2 -40.27 -32.38 49.37
CA ASP A 2 -41.70 -32.51 49.02
C ASP A 2 -42.36 -31.11 48.98
N SER A 3 -42.26 -30.44 47.83
CA SER A 3 -43.27 -30.41 46.75
C SER A 3 -44.43 -29.47 47.04
N ARG A 4 -44.64 -28.53 46.12
CA ARG A 4 -45.91 -27.96 45.63
C ARG A 4 -45.54 -26.72 44.79
N GLN A 5 -45.92 -26.51 43.55
CA GLN A 5 -46.70 -27.20 42.51
C GLN A 5 -46.30 -26.44 41.22
N ASN A 6 -45.72 -27.10 40.22
CA ASN A 6 -46.39 -27.60 39.01
C ASN A 6 -47.19 -26.53 38.27
N ASP A 7 -46.72 -26.16 37.08
CA ASP A 7 -47.61 -26.04 35.93
C ASP A 7 -46.94 -26.60 34.69
N ASP A 8 -47.76 -27.32 33.96
CA ASP A 8 -47.43 -28.38 33.04
C ASP A 8 -46.79 -27.93 31.73
N CYS A 9 -45.94 -28.83 31.25
CA CYS A 9 -45.52 -28.97 29.88
C CYS A 9 -46.72 -28.93 28.92
N LEU A 10 -46.64 -28.10 27.86
CA LEU A 10 -46.78 -28.50 26.45
C LEU A 10 -47.17 -27.30 25.57
N LYS A 11 -46.22 -26.78 24.78
CA LYS A 11 -46.34 -26.55 23.32
C LYS A 11 -45.09 -25.91 22.71
N LYS A 12 -44.18 -26.79 22.28
CA LYS A 12 -43.74 -26.98 20.87
C LYS A 12 -43.18 -25.78 20.05
N LYS A 13 -41.92 -25.98 19.60
CA LYS A 13 -41.24 -25.51 18.36
C LYS A 13 -40.83 -24.02 18.32
N GLU A 14 -39.70 -23.60 17.76
CA GLU A 14 -38.61 -24.23 17.00
C GLU A 14 -37.42 -23.26 16.98
N SER A 15 -36.23 -23.81 17.17
CA SER A 15 -34.92 -23.44 16.59
C SER A 15 -34.73 -22.07 15.89
N ASN A 16 -33.67 -21.36 16.27
CA ASN A 16 -32.68 -20.97 15.26
C ASN A 16 -31.27 -20.83 15.83
N GLN A 17 -30.39 -21.70 15.33
CA GLN A 17 -28.96 -21.67 15.57
C GLN A 17 -28.35 -20.47 14.84
N LEU A 18 -27.44 -19.74 15.49
CA LEU A 18 -26.60 -18.74 14.84
C LEU A 18 -25.60 -19.45 13.92
N GLN A 19 -25.99 -19.63 12.67
CA GLN A 19 -25.10 -20.06 11.58
C GLN A 19 -24.08 -18.95 11.29
N GLU A 20 -22.82 -19.14 11.71
CA GLU A 20 -21.69 -18.42 11.12
C GLU A 20 -21.55 -18.83 9.65
N LYS A 21 -22.09 -18.02 8.74
CA LYS A 21 -21.85 -18.18 7.30
C LYS A 21 -20.51 -17.54 6.94
N GLN A 22 -19.63 -18.32 6.31
CA GLN A 22 -18.41 -17.82 5.69
C GLN A 22 -18.77 -16.77 4.62
N CYS A 23 -18.41 -15.51 4.86
CA CYS A 23 -18.64 -14.43 3.93
C CYS A 23 -17.54 -14.42 2.86
N GLY A 24 -17.90 -14.70 1.61
CA GLY A 24 -16.96 -14.59 0.48
C GLY A 24 -16.61 -13.14 0.15
N ARG A 25 -15.41 -12.87 -0.37
CA ARG A 25 -14.93 -11.52 -0.77
C ARG A 25 -15.96 -10.73 -1.60
N ARG A 26 -16.65 -11.40 -2.52
CA ARG A 26 -17.67 -10.79 -3.39
C ARG A 26 -18.91 -10.34 -2.63
N GLU A 27 -19.30 -11.09 -1.61
CA GLU A 27 -20.44 -10.80 -0.75
C GLU A 27 -20.09 -9.72 0.26
N PHE A 28 -18.86 -9.71 0.76
CA PHE A 28 -18.31 -8.60 1.56
C PHE A 28 -18.32 -7.29 0.78
N LEU A 29 -17.76 -7.26 -0.44
CA LEU A 29 -17.77 -6.07 -1.31
C LEU A 29 -19.18 -5.63 -1.68
N SER A 30 -20.07 -6.60 -1.96
CA SER A 30 -21.48 -6.30 -2.25
C SER A 30 -22.22 -5.72 -1.04
N ARG A 31 -21.91 -6.19 0.18
CA ARG A 31 -22.47 -5.65 1.42
C ARG A 31 -21.87 -4.28 1.78
N ALA A 32 -20.57 -4.08 1.58
CA ALA A 32 -19.90 -2.80 1.77
C ALA A 32 -20.44 -1.73 0.81
N LEU A 33 -20.65 -2.07 -0.46
CA LEU A 33 -21.23 -1.17 -1.46
C LEU A 33 -22.68 -0.79 -1.12
N LYS A 34 -23.47 -1.77 -0.62
CA LYS A 34 -24.85 -1.51 -0.17
C LYS A 34 -24.90 -0.67 1.12
N ALA A 35 -23.95 -0.82 2.02
CA ALA A 35 -23.83 0.02 3.21
C ALA A 35 -23.43 1.47 2.87
N ALA A 36 -22.57 1.66 1.85
CA ALA A 36 -22.19 2.98 1.36
C ALA A 36 -23.39 3.74 0.73
N ALA A 37 -24.30 3.03 0.07
CA ALA A 37 -25.49 3.64 -0.54
C ALA A 37 -26.52 4.19 0.47
N LEU A 38 -26.52 3.68 1.71
CA LEU A 38 -27.39 4.15 2.80
C LEU A 38 -26.67 5.13 3.76
N GLY A 39 -25.38 5.40 3.52
CA GLY A 39 -24.50 6.18 4.40
C GLY A 39 -24.01 7.50 3.79
N SER A 40 -24.68 8.03 2.76
CA SER A 40 -24.28 9.26 2.06
C SER A 40 -24.47 10.56 2.87
N ALA A 41 -24.76 10.48 4.17
CA ALA A 41 -24.84 11.64 5.07
C ALA A 41 -23.67 11.76 6.07
N ALA A 42 -22.75 10.79 6.16
CA ALA A 42 -21.67 10.79 7.16
C ALA A 42 -20.26 10.62 6.58
N MET A 43 -20.03 11.02 5.33
CA MET A 43 -18.70 11.01 4.70
C MET A 43 -18.16 12.42 4.45
N VAL A 44 -18.25 13.30 5.45
CA VAL A 44 -17.52 14.59 5.40
C VAL A 44 -16.74 14.87 6.70
N SER A 45 -16.90 14.08 7.76
CA SER A 45 -16.31 14.40 9.08
C SER A 45 -15.30 13.38 9.61
N GLY A 46 -14.68 12.56 8.75
CA GLY A 46 -13.97 11.37 9.23
C GLY A 46 -12.71 10.95 8.48
N CYS A 47 -11.93 11.89 7.94
CA CYS A 47 -10.49 11.71 7.75
C CYS A 47 -9.91 13.11 7.56
N GLY A 48 -9.18 13.59 8.57
CA GLY A 48 -8.45 14.83 8.47
C GLY A 48 -7.61 14.85 7.20
N THR A 49 -7.45 16.05 6.66
CA THR A 49 -6.50 16.43 5.61
C THR A 49 -5.02 16.09 5.92
N GLY A 50 -4.75 15.25 6.92
CA GLY A 50 -3.44 14.75 7.31
C GLY A 50 -3.27 13.23 7.20
N LEU A 51 -4.30 12.44 6.84
CA LEU A 51 -4.10 11.00 6.57
C LEU A 51 -3.68 10.73 5.11
N LEU A 52 -4.14 11.59 4.21
CA LEU A 52 -3.57 11.79 2.88
C LEU A 52 -2.65 12.99 3.04
N GLY A 53 -1.39 12.91 2.61
CA GLY A 53 -0.48 14.05 2.63
C GLY A 53 -1.06 15.26 1.90
N SER A 54 -0.30 16.36 1.79
CA SER A 54 -0.75 17.54 1.05
C SER A 54 -1.34 17.14 -0.33
N SER A 55 -2.27 17.94 -0.87
CA SER A 55 -2.87 17.63 -2.18
C SER A 55 -1.81 17.38 -3.26
N GLU A 56 -0.66 18.06 -3.14
CA GLU A 56 0.50 17.88 -3.99
C GLU A 56 1.21 16.53 -3.76
N GLU A 57 1.53 16.16 -2.50
CA GLU A 57 2.18 14.88 -2.18
C GLU A 57 1.35 13.69 -2.69
N SER A 58 0.03 13.78 -2.52
CA SER A 58 -0.92 12.78 -2.98
C SER A 58 -0.92 12.63 -4.49
N ALA A 59 -0.87 13.74 -5.24
CA ALA A 59 -0.79 13.72 -6.70
C ALA A 59 0.52 13.10 -7.20
N LEU A 60 1.66 13.46 -6.58
CA LEU A 60 2.97 12.92 -6.94
C LEU A 60 3.07 11.41 -6.65
N LYS A 61 2.50 10.95 -5.54
CA LYS A 61 2.38 9.51 -5.22
C LYS A 61 1.53 8.75 -6.23
N TRP A 62 0.41 9.34 -6.66
CA TRP A 62 -0.44 8.74 -7.68
C TRP A 62 0.31 8.56 -9.02
N GLN A 63 1.13 9.53 -9.42
CA GLN A 63 1.97 9.41 -10.60
C GLN A 63 3.03 8.30 -10.46
N GLU A 64 3.55 8.05 -9.25
CA GLU A 64 4.49 6.94 -9.01
C GLU A 64 3.80 5.58 -9.13
N TYR A 65 2.60 5.45 -8.56
CA TYR A 65 1.84 4.21 -8.57
C TYR A 65 1.49 3.73 -9.99
N PHE A 66 1.17 4.67 -10.90
CA PHE A 66 0.85 4.36 -12.29
C PHE A 66 2.05 4.33 -13.24
N LYS A 67 3.28 4.36 -12.72
CA LYS A 67 4.47 4.19 -13.56
C LYS A 67 4.35 2.87 -14.33
N LYS A 68 4.47 2.97 -15.66
CA LYS A 68 4.38 1.80 -16.57
C LYS A 68 5.53 0.82 -16.30
N ASN A 69 5.39 -0.42 -16.80
CA ASN A 69 6.42 -1.48 -16.80
C ASN A 69 7.81 -0.95 -17.20
N TYR A 70 8.87 -1.69 -16.82
CA TYR A 70 10.27 -1.43 -17.19
C TYR A 70 10.41 -1.16 -18.70
N ARG A 71 10.36 0.12 -19.05
CA ARG A 71 10.58 0.64 -20.40
C ARG A 71 11.67 1.70 -20.31
N LEU A 72 12.38 1.89 -21.42
CA LEU A 72 13.31 3.00 -21.51
C LEU A 72 12.54 4.33 -21.42
N MET A 73 13.03 5.22 -20.55
CA MET A 73 12.48 6.56 -20.39
C MET A 73 13.15 7.50 -21.39
N THR A 74 12.40 8.44 -21.97
CA THR A 74 12.98 9.57 -22.71
C THR A 74 13.72 10.51 -21.75
N GLN A 75 14.49 11.46 -22.28
CA GLN A 75 15.20 12.40 -21.42
C GLN A 75 14.24 13.27 -20.61
N GLU A 76 13.14 13.72 -21.22
CA GLU A 76 12.08 14.48 -20.56
C GLU A 76 11.44 13.68 -19.41
N GLU A 77 11.17 12.39 -19.66
CA GLU A 77 10.61 11.50 -18.63
C GLU A 77 11.59 11.27 -17.46
N LYS A 78 12.90 11.23 -17.72
CA LYS A 78 13.91 11.15 -16.67
C LYS A 78 13.91 12.43 -15.84
N ASP A 79 13.90 13.60 -16.48
CA ASP A 79 13.95 14.90 -15.82
C ASP A 79 12.70 15.14 -14.94
N GLU A 80 11.52 14.78 -15.46
CA GLU A 80 10.27 14.81 -14.69
C GLU A 80 10.31 13.88 -13.47
N ALA A 81 10.86 12.67 -13.64
CA ALA A 81 11.03 11.72 -12.55
C ALA A 81 11.99 12.25 -11.48
N VAL A 82 13.09 12.89 -11.89
CA VAL A 82 14.06 13.53 -11.00
C VAL A 82 13.38 14.62 -10.18
N ALA A 83 12.75 15.59 -10.84
CA ALA A 83 12.07 16.70 -10.17
C ALA A 83 10.97 16.23 -9.20
N ARG A 84 10.20 15.20 -9.59
CA ARG A 84 9.18 14.59 -8.71
C ARG A 84 9.80 13.99 -7.45
N LEU A 85 10.90 13.25 -7.58
CA LEU A 85 11.53 12.56 -6.45
C LEU A 85 12.20 13.53 -5.47
N GLU A 86 12.83 14.59 -5.97
CA GLU A 86 13.40 15.67 -5.14
C GLU A 86 12.31 16.39 -4.34
N ARG A 87 11.19 16.77 -4.99
CA ARG A 87 10.03 17.37 -4.32
C ARG A 87 9.44 16.45 -3.24
N LEU A 88 9.30 15.16 -3.55
CA LEU A 88 8.83 14.16 -2.58
C LEU A 88 9.77 13.97 -1.39
N ALA A 89 11.09 14.13 -1.59
CA ALA A 89 12.04 14.09 -0.49
C ALA A 89 11.89 15.32 0.42
N LYS A 90 11.75 16.52 -0.17
CA LYS A 90 11.51 17.75 0.57
C LYS A 90 10.21 17.72 1.36
N LEU A 91 9.10 17.33 0.73
CA LEU A 91 7.79 17.27 1.38
C LEU A 91 7.74 16.26 2.54
N ARG A 92 8.34 15.07 2.36
CA ARG A 92 8.24 13.99 3.35
C ARG A 92 9.27 14.05 4.47
N LYS A 93 10.49 14.51 4.15
CA LYS A 93 11.63 14.45 5.07
C LYS A 93 12.21 15.83 5.40
N GLY A 94 11.72 16.90 4.76
CA GLY A 94 12.25 18.25 4.96
C GLY A 94 13.68 18.44 4.45
N VAL A 95 14.17 17.53 3.59
CA VAL A 95 15.54 17.56 3.06
C VAL A 95 15.54 18.00 1.60
N ASP A 96 16.42 18.94 1.27
CA ASP A 96 16.74 19.29 -0.10
C ASP A 96 17.84 18.35 -0.60
N ILE A 97 17.47 17.49 -1.55
CA ILE A 97 18.40 16.56 -2.22
C ILE A 97 18.62 17.02 -3.66
N GLN A 98 19.77 16.68 -4.21
CA GLN A 98 20.04 16.80 -5.64
C GLN A 98 20.23 15.40 -6.21
N MET A 99 19.59 15.13 -7.35
CA MET A 99 19.66 13.85 -8.03
C MET A 99 19.98 14.06 -9.51
N SER A 100 20.90 13.26 -10.03
CA SER A 100 21.31 13.32 -11.43
C SER A 100 20.75 12.13 -12.22
N SER A 101 20.44 12.37 -13.50
CA SER A 101 20.14 11.32 -14.48
C SER A 101 21.31 11.04 -15.42
N THR A 102 22.55 11.17 -14.93
CA THR A 102 23.78 10.97 -15.73
C THR A 102 23.71 9.68 -16.52
N GLU A 103 24.09 9.76 -17.80
CA GLU A 103 24.11 8.61 -18.68
C GLU A 103 25.21 7.60 -18.29
N PRO A 104 25.08 6.33 -18.69
CA PRO A 104 26.16 5.36 -18.53
C PRO A 104 27.45 5.87 -19.17
N VAL A 105 28.59 5.46 -18.59
CA VAL A 105 29.90 5.70 -19.21
C VAL A 105 29.99 4.95 -20.54
N GLU A 106 30.73 5.50 -21.49
CA GLU A 106 31.00 4.87 -22.78
C GLU A 106 31.56 3.44 -22.58
N ASP A 107 31.17 2.52 -23.49
CA ASP A 107 31.52 1.10 -23.47
C ASP A 107 31.01 0.26 -22.26
N VAL A 108 30.17 0.81 -21.38
CA VAL A 108 29.53 0.02 -20.31
C VAL A 108 28.40 -0.85 -20.86
N LEU A 109 28.52 -2.16 -20.67
CA LEU A 109 27.55 -3.15 -21.19
C LEU A 109 26.38 -3.44 -20.24
N PHE A 110 26.58 -3.34 -18.93
CA PHE A 110 25.58 -3.72 -17.92
C PHE A 110 25.60 -2.76 -16.73
N GLY A 111 24.42 -2.42 -16.23
CA GLY A 111 24.23 -1.70 -14.98
C GLY A 111 23.74 -2.62 -13.88
N TYR A 112 24.33 -2.51 -12.69
CA TYR A 112 23.84 -3.18 -11.48
C TYR A 112 23.13 -2.18 -10.57
N ALA A 113 21.93 -2.54 -10.11
CA ALA A 113 21.15 -1.72 -9.19
C ALA A 113 20.94 -2.47 -7.86
N PHE A 114 21.35 -1.84 -6.76
CA PHE A 114 21.18 -2.41 -5.42
C PHE A 114 19.83 -1.99 -4.82
N ASN A 115 19.00 -2.97 -4.45
CA ASN A 115 17.73 -2.69 -3.79
C ASN A 115 17.91 -2.59 -2.27
N LEU A 116 17.93 -1.34 -1.76
CA LEU A 116 18.08 -1.06 -0.33
C LEU A 116 16.96 -1.67 0.54
N THR A 117 15.77 -1.91 0.00
CA THR A 117 14.67 -2.55 0.77
C THR A 117 14.93 -4.03 1.08
N ARG A 118 15.91 -4.64 0.40
CA ARG A 118 16.35 -6.02 0.63
C ARG A 118 17.69 -6.08 1.38
N CYS A 119 18.27 -4.93 1.73
CA CYS A 119 19.53 -4.88 2.46
C CYS A 119 19.30 -5.21 3.94
N GLU A 120 19.94 -6.25 4.44
CA GLU A 120 19.93 -6.59 5.87
C GLU A 120 21.03 -5.88 6.69
N GLY A 121 21.94 -5.15 6.02
CA GLY A 121 22.98 -4.34 6.66
C GLY A 121 24.32 -5.04 6.90
N PHE A 122 24.42 -6.35 6.62
CA PHE A 122 25.69 -7.09 6.75
C PHE A 122 26.69 -6.83 5.62
N MET A 123 26.30 -6.07 4.58
CA MET A 123 27.13 -5.69 3.43
C MET A 123 27.76 -6.86 2.65
N GLU A 124 27.20 -8.08 2.75
CA GLU A 124 27.66 -9.23 1.97
C GLU A 124 27.60 -9.00 0.46
N CYS A 125 26.61 -8.23 0.00
CA CYS A 125 26.50 -7.82 -1.41
C CYS A 125 27.72 -7.01 -1.89
N VAL A 126 28.32 -6.18 -1.02
CA VAL A 126 29.52 -5.40 -1.34
C VAL A 126 30.74 -6.31 -1.35
N ALA A 127 30.87 -7.19 -0.36
CA ALA A 127 31.95 -8.17 -0.31
C ALA A 127 31.95 -9.09 -1.55
N ALA A 128 30.77 -9.55 -1.98
CA ALA A 128 30.60 -10.32 -3.21
C ALA A 128 31.00 -9.49 -4.44
N CYS A 129 30.51 -8.26 -4.56
CA CYS A 129 30.83 -7.36 -5.68
C CYS A 129 32.34 -7.15 -5.84
N VAL A 130 33.06 -6.88 -4.73
CA VAL A 130 34.53 -6.71 -4.74
C VAL A 130 35.22 -8.00 -5.18
N LYS A 131 34.83 -9.15 -4.62
CA LYS A 131 35.42 -10.45 -4.96
C LYS A 131 35.22 -10.84 -6.43
N GLU A 132 34.07 -10.48 -7.01
CA GLU A 132 33.72 -10.83 -8.39
C GLU A 132 34.35 -9.90 -9.43
N ASN A 133 34.43 -8.59 -9.14
CA ASN A 133 34.83 -7.59 -10.14
C ASN A 133 36.28 -7.10 -10.01
N ASN A 134 36.93 -7.29 -8.86
CA ASN A 134 38.32 -6.88 -8.63
C ASN A 134 39.19 -8.10 -8.31
N LEU A 135 39.45 -8.93 -9.33
CA LEU A 135 40.41 -10.04 -9.28
C LEU A 135 41.86 -9.56 -9.16
#